data_AF-A0A2V7XYC7-F1
#
_entry.id   AF-A0A2V7XYC7-F1
#
_cell.length_a   1.000
_cell.length_b   1.000
_cell.length_c   1.000
_cell.angle_alpha   90.00
_cell.angle_beta   90.00
_cell.angle_gamma   90.00
#
_symmetry.space_group_name_H-M   'P 1'
#
loop_
_entity.id
_entity.type
_entity.pdbx_description
1 polymer ?
#
loop_
_entity_poly.entity_id
_entity_poly.type
_entity_poly.pdbx_seq_one_letter_code
_entity_poly.pdbx_strand_id
1 'polypeptide(L)'
;IDAFEKRYCRPLLRDAEIIREAAGPDCEVVLLGSIATGKYVDLLLKVFGERLLFPSTFVGRGDMSRGGLLLRSVDAGRELDYVPVATSVRHGVRPPRLPRRRPRPALG
;
A
#
# COMPACT_ATOMS: atom_id res chain seq x y z
N ILE A 1 7.75 -0.87 15.82
CA ILE A 1 7.18 -2.20 15.48
C ILE A 1 8.34 -3.14 15.18
N ASP A 2 8.38 -4.31 15.79
CA ASP A 2 9.40 -5.35 15.59
C ASP A 2 8.76 -6.50 14.81
N ALA A 3 9.46 -7.03 13.80
CA ALA A 3 8.99 -8.13 12.95
C ALA A 3 8.96 -9.49 13.68
N PHE A 4 9.55 -9.58 14.88
CA PHE A 4 9.56 -10.78 15.71
C PHE A 4 8.66 -10.67 16.94
N GLU A 5 8.05 -9.51 17.19
CA GLU A 5 7.15 -9.33 18.32
C GLU A 5 5.86 -10.13 18.08
N LYS A 6 5.72 -11.23 18.82
CA LYS A 6 4.61 -12.18 18.68
C LYS A 6 3.24 -11.56 18.97
N ARG A 7 3.16 -10.48 19.76
CA ARG A 7 1.91 -9.74 20.02
C ARG A 7 1.46 -8.90 18.82
N TYR A 8 2.37 -8.59 17.89
CA TYR A 8 2.06 -7.91 16.64
C TYR A 8 1.81 -8.89 15.49
N CYS A 9 2.70 -9.88 15.33
CA CYS A 9 2.69 -10.74 14.14
C CYS A 9 1.50 -11.70 14.11
N ARG A 10 1.10 -12.26 15.26
CA ARG A 10 -0.01 -13.22 15.37
C ARG A 10 -1.36 -12.64 14.93
N PRO A 11 -1.84 -11.50 15.49
CA PRO A 11 -3.11 -10.94 15.04
C PRO A 11 -3.06 -10.52 13.57
N LEU A 12 -1.94 -9.96 13.10
CA LEU A 12 -1.80 -9.55 11.69
C LEU A 12 -1.95 -10.74 10.73
N LEU A 13 -1.26 -11.85 11.00
CA LEU A 13 -1.36 -13.05 10.15
C LEU A 13 -2.76 -13.66 10.22
N ARG A 14 -3.34 -13.79 11.41
CA ARG A 14 -4.70 -14.32 11.59
C ARG A 14 -5.71 -13.52 10.75
N ASP A 15 -5.69 -12.21 10.86
CA ASP A 15 -6.68 -11.35 10.20
C ASP A 15 -6.43 -11.30 8.69
N ALA A 16 -5.16 -11.37 8.24
CA ALA A 16 -4.82 -11.49 6.82
C ALA A 16 -5.32 -12.81 6.21
N GLU A 17 -5.22 -13.92 6.93
CA GLU A 17 -5.73 -15.23 6.51
C GLU A 17 -7.26 -15.21 6.35
N ILE A 18 -7.98 -14.60 7.31
CA ILE A 18 -9.44 -14.41 7.23
C ILE A 18 -9.82 -13.59 5.97
N ILE A 19 -9.07 -12.51 5.69
CA ILE A 19 -9.30 -11.69 4.48
C ILE A 19 -9.04 -12.52 3.23
N ARG A 20 -7.95 -13.30 3.19
CA ARG A 20 -7.60 -14.14 2.03
C ARG A 20 -8.70 -15.15 1.71
N GLU A 21 -9.25 -15.80 2.75
CA GLU A 21 -10.34 -16.76 2.60
C GLU A 21 -11.63 -16.09 2.10
N ALA A 22 -12.00 -14.95 2.70
CA ALA A 22 -13.21 -14.23 2.32
C ALA A 22 -13.15 -13.61 0.91
N ALA A 23 -11.96 -13.15 0.48
CA ALA A 23 -11.76 -12.50 -0.81
C ALA A 23 -11.69 -13.50 -1.98
N GLY A 24 -11.35 -14.76 -1.70
CA GLY A 24 -11.15 -15.77 -2.74
C GLY A 24 -9.82 -15.63 -3.50
N PRO A 25 -9.55 -16.55 -4.45
CA PRO A 25 -8.27 -16.62 -5.16
C PRO A 25 -8.09 -15.51 -6.21
N ASP A 26 -9.17 -14.99 -6.79
CA ASP A 26 -9.11 -14.03 -7.91
C ASP A 26 -9.06 -12.56 -7.46
N CYS A 27 -9.24 -12.31 -6.16
CA CYS A 27 -9.21 -10.95 -5.63
C CYS A 27 -7.77 -10.46 -5.43
N GLU A 28 -7.51 -9.25 -5.93
CA GLU A 28 -6.26 -8.50 -5.68
C GLU A 28 -6.31 -7.78 -4.33
N VAL A 29 -5.18 -7.75 -3.63
CA VAL A 29 -5.06 -7.08 -2.32
C VAL A 29 -4.04 -5.96 -2.43
N VAL A 30 -4.52 -4.71 -2.34
CA VAL A 30 -3.66 -3.53 -2.53
C VAL A 30 -3.23 -2.93 -1.19
N LEU A 31 -1.93 -2.94 -0.91
CA LEU A 31 -1.34 -2.31 0.26
C LEU A 31 -1.18 -0.80 0.05
N LEU A 32 -2.01 0.00 0.72
CA LEU A 32 -1.92 1.47 0.72
C LEU A 32 -1.03 2.06 1.83
N GLY A 33 -0.42 1.19 2.63
CA GLY A 33 0.52 1.53 3.70
C GLY A 33 1.93 1.88 3.21
N SER A 34 2.90 1.84 4.12
CA SER A 34 4.31 1.96 3.77
C SER A 34 4.86 0.63 3.24
N ILE A 35 5.52 0.68 2.10
CA ILE A 35 6.20 -0.49 1.50
C ILE A 35 7.68 -0.58 1.85
N ALA A 36 8.22 0.47 2.50
CA ALA A 36 9.65 0.66 2.69
C ALA A 36 10.25 -0.16 3.85
N THR A 37 9.42 -0.82 4.66
CA THR A 37 9.92 -1.66 5.77
C THR A 37 9.28 -3.03 5.71
N GLY A 38 10.09 -4.09 5.73
CA GLY A 38 9.62 -5.48 5.60
C GLY A 38 8.72 -5.98 6.73
N LYS A 39 8.60 -5.26 7.84
CA LYS A 39 8.00 -5.75 9.10
C LYS A 39 6.61 -6.38 8.96
N TYR A 40 5.69 -5.72 8.26
CA TYR A 40 4.39 -6.31 7.91
C TYR A 40 4.32 -6.73 6.46
N VAL A 41 5.07 -6.07 5.58
CA VAL A 41 5.05 -6.39 4.14
C VAL A 41 5.44 -7.84 3.92
N ASP A 42 6.48 -8.32 4.62
CA ASP A 42 6.98 -9.68 4.48
C ASP A 42 6.02 -10.70 5.13
N LEU A 43 5.23 -10.29 6.14
CA LEU A 43 4.17 -11.13 6.73
C LEU A 43 2.96 -11.24 5.81
N LEU A 44 2.50 -10.11 5.26
CA LEU A 44 1.39 -10.07 4.32
C LEU A 44 1.74 -10.81 3.02
N LEU A 45 2.99 -10.72 2.57
CA LEU A 45 3.46 -11.43 1.39
C LEU A 45 3.37 -12.96 1.54
N LYS A 46 3.59 -13.49 2.75
CA LYS A 46 3.41 -14.93 3.02
C LYS A 46 1.97 -15.39 2.87
N VAL A 47 1.00 -14.50 3.11
CA VAL A 47 -0.43 -14.83 3.07
C VAL A 47 -0.99 -14.62 1.66
N PHE A 48 -0.69 -13.50 1.03
CA PHE A 48 -1.31 -13.05 -0.22
C PHE A 48 -0.47 -13.35 -1.47
N GLY A 49 0.84 -13.62 -1.33
CA GLY A 49 1.73 -13.94 -2.44
C GLY A 49 1.77 -12.84 -3.50
N GLU A 50 1.72 -13.23 -4.78
CA GLU A 50 1.78 -12.31 -5.92
C GLU A 50 0.57 -11.36 -6.02
N ARG A 51 -0.54 -11.71 -5.36
CA ARG A 51 -1.76 -10.89 -5.32
C ARG A 51 -1.66 -9.73 -4.32
N LEU A 52 -0.58 -9.66 -3.56
CA LEU A 52 -0.27 -8.48 -2.76
C LEU A 52 0.35 -7.41 -3.66
N LEU A 53 -0.43 -6.40 -3.99
CA LEU A 53 -0.03 -5.30 -4.85
C LEU A 53 0.23 -4.03 -4.03
N PHE A 54 0.88 -3.05 -4.66
CA PHE A 54 0.96 -1.68 -4.16
C PHE A 54 1.04 -0.70 -5.35
N PRO A 55 0.66 0.58 -5.17
CA PRO A 55 0.84 1.57 -6.22
C PRO A 55 2.33 1.80 -6.52
N SER A 56 2.76 1.61 -7.77
CA SER A 56 4.18 1.78 -8.17
C SER A 56 4.74 3.16 -7.79
N THR A 57 3.89 4.18 -7.85
CA THR A 57 4.18 5.57 -7.50
C THR A 57 4.41 5.82 -6.00
N PHE A 58 4.26 4.81 -5.13
CA PHE A 58 4.55 4.89 -3.69
C PHE A 58 6.04 4.74 -3.36
N VAL A 59 6.86 4.24 -4.28
CA VAL A 59 8.31 4.08 -4.07
C VAL A 59 8.94 5.41 -3.67
N GLY A 60 9.71 5.39 -2.57
CA GLY A 60 10.37 6.57 -2.01
C GLY A 60 9.43 7.60 -1.34
N ARG A 61 8.11 7.36 -1.28
CA ARG A 61 7.16 8.28 -0.66
C ARG A 61 6.86 7.92 0.80
N GLY A 62 6.96 8.92 1.68
CA GLY A 62 6.46 8.86 3.06
C GLY A 62 4.94 9.11 3.14
N ASP A 63 4.37 8.88 4.32
CA ASP A 63 2.93 8.81 4.59
C ASP A 63 2.14 10.00 4.03
N MET A 64 2.54 11.22 4.37
CA MET A 64 1.90 12.44 3.87
C MET A 64 1.96 12.57 2.35
N SER A 65 3.07 12.16 1.74
CA SER A 65 3.21 12.22 0.28
C SER A 65 2.32 11.19 -0.42
N ARG A 66 2.09 10.02 0.18
CA ARG A 66 1.18 9.00 -0.37
C ARG A 66 -0.28 9.46 -0.24
N GLY A 67 -0.68 9.96 0.93
CA GLY A 67 -2.02 10.54 1.11
C GLY A 67 -2.29 11.70 0.14
N GLY A 68 -1.32 12.61 -0.03
CA GLY A 68 -1.44 13.69 -1.00
C GLY A 68 -1.51 13.22 -2.46
N LEU A 69 -0.92 12.07 -2.80
CA LEU A 69 -1.04 11.48 -4.14
C LEU A 69 -2.44 10.89 -4.35
N LEU A 70 -2.94 10.13 -3.37
CA LEU A 70 -4.29 9.54 -3.40
C LEU A 70 -5.37 10.62 -3.57
N LEU A 71 -5.31 11.69 -2.80
CA LEU A 71 -6.29 12.79 -2.90
C LEU A 71 -6.31 13.46 -4.28
N ARG A 72 -5.14 13.62 -4.92
CA ARG A 72 -5.04 14.15 -6.29
C ARG A 72 -5.53 13.17 -7.34
N SER A 73 -5.34 11.88 -7.10
CA SER A 73 -5.83 10.81 -7.98
C SER A 73 -7.35 10.82 -7.99
N VAL A 74 -7.98 10.96 -6.81
CA VAL A 74 -9.42 11.19 -6.66
C VAL A 74 -9.87 12.47 -7.35
N ASP A 75 -9.19 13.60 -7.15
CA ASP A 75 -9.56 14.88 -7.81
C ASP A 75 -9.52 14.79 -9.34
N ALA A 76 -8.60 13.99 -9.87
CA ALA A 76 -8.41 13.81 -11.30
C ALA A 76 -9.23 12.65 -11.88
N GLY A 77 -9.97 11.89 -11.06
CA GLY A 77 -10.64 10.66 -11.50
C GLY A 77 -9.69 9.64 -12.11
N ARG A 78 -8.43 9.57 -11.63
CA ARG A 78 -7.40 8.68 -12.16
C ARG A 78 -7.08 7.56 -11.17
N GLU A 79 -7.15 6.33 -11.66
CA GLU A 79 -6.64 5.16 -10.97
C GLU A 79 -5.10 5.14 -10.97
N LEU A 80 -4.52 4.45 -9.99
CA LEU A 80 -3.07 4.27 -9.86
C LEU A 80 -2.64 2.95 -10.48
N ASP A 81 -1.42 2.91 -11.01
CA ASP A 81 -0.83 1.65 -11.48
C ASP A 81 -0.36 0.80 -10.29
N TYR A 82 -0.89 -0.41 -10.17
CA TYR A 82 -0.54 -1.37 -9.12
C TYR A 82 0.47 -2.39 -9.64
N VAL A 83 1.45 -2.74 -8.80
CA VAL A 83 2.48 -3.73 -9.12
C VAL A 83 2.68 -4.71 -7.97
N PRO A 84 3.10 -5.97 -8.23
CA PRO A 84 3.27 -6.97 -7.18
C PRO A 84 4.39 -6.62 -6.20
N VAL A 85 4.12 -6.78 -4.91
CA VAL A 85 5.14 -6.65 -3.85
C VAL A 85 6.27 -7.67 -4.04
N ALA A 86 5.93 -8.88 -4.49
CA ALA A 86 6.87 -10.00 -4.64
C ALA A 86 8.04 -9.71 -5.59
N THR A 87 7.78 -8.97 -6.68
CA THR A 87 8.71 -8.83 -7.81
C THR A 87 9.14 -7.38 -8.05
N SER A 88 8.53 -6.41 -7.39
CA SER A 88 8.79 -4.99 -7.66
C SER A 88 9.76 -4.36 -6.67
N VAL A 89 10.48 -3.34 -7.15
CA VAL A 89 11.36 -2.53 -6.32
C VAL A 89 10.55 -1.71 -5.30
N ARG A 90 10.87 -1.87 -4.02
CA ARG A 90 10.17 -1.18 -2.90
C ARG A 90 10.89 0.06 -2.38
N HIS A 91 12.17 0.19 -2.70
CA HIS A 91 13.03 1.27 -2.25
C HIS A 91 13.50 2.10 -3.44
N GLY A 92 13.52 3.42 -3.30
CA GLY A 92 13.96 4.29 -4.37
C GLY A 92 14.12 5.72 -3.91
N VAL A 93 14.57 6.55 -4.84
CA VAL A 93 14.82 7.97 -4.60
C VAL A 93 13.52 8.64 -4.18
N ARG A 94 13.59 9.47 -3.14
CA ARG A 94 12.45 10.27 -2.69
C ARG A 94 12.00 11.19 -3.84
N PRO A 95 10.76 11.06 -4.33
CA PRO A 95 10.30 11.91 -5.41
C PRO A 95 10.14 13.37 -4.94
N PRO A 96 10.08 14.33 -5.89
CA PRO A 96 9.88 15.74 -5.57
C PRO A 96 8.66 15.97 -4.67
N ARG A 97 8.72 17.02 -3.85
CA ARG A 97 7.59 17.43 -3.03
C ARG A 97 6.41 17.73 -3.93
N LEU A 98 5.25 17.21 -3.54
CA LEU A 98 4.02 17.50 -4.26
C LEU A 98 3.67 18.98 -4.05
N PRO A 99 3.23 19.70 -5.11
CA PRO A 99 2.82 21.09 -4.97
C PRO A 99 1.63 21.21 -4.02
N ARG A 100 1.45 22.41 -3.45
CA ARG A 100 0.32 22.70 -2.57
C ARG A 100 -0.98 22.38 -3.30
N ARG A 101 -1.78 21.48 -2.72
CA ARG A 101 -3.05 21.06 -3.30
C ARG A 101 -4.05 22.21 -3.22
N ARG A 102 -4.75 22.49 -4.33
CA ARG A 102 -5.85 23.47 -4.35
C ARG A 102 -7.08 22.88 -3.67
N PRO A 103 -7.95 23.70 -3.03
CA PRO A 103 -9.23 23.22 -2.54
C PRO A 103 -10.02 22.57 -3.68
N ARG A 104 -10.68 21.45 -3.40
CA ARG A 104 -11.62 20.85 -4.36
C ARG A 104 -12.79 21.83 -4.52
N PRO A 105 -13.22 22.16 -5.75
CA PRO A 105 -14.47 22.89 -5.94
C PRO A 105 -15.60 22.16 -5.22
N ALA A 106 -16.53 22.89 -4.61
CA ALA A 106 -17.73 22.26 -4.06
C ALA A 106 -18.43 21.50 -5.21
N LEU A 107 -18.85 20.26 -4.93
CA LEU A 107 -19.72 19.54 -5.85
C LEU A 107 -21.02 20.37 -5.90
N GLY A 108 -21.29 20.99 -7.05
CA GLY A 108 -22.54 21.66 -7.34
C GLY A 108 -23.65 20.67 -7.66
#